data_AF-A0A1R4AQV8-F1
#
_entry.id   AF-A0A1R4AQV8-F1
#
_cell.length_a   1.000
_cell.length_b   1.000
_cell.length_c   1.000
_cell.angle_alpha   90.00
_cell.angle_beta   90.00
_cell.angle_gamma   90.00
#
_symmetry.space_group_name_H-M   'P 1'
#
loop_
_entity.id
_entity.type
_entity.pdbx_description
1 polymer ?
#
loop_
_entity_poly.entity_id
_entity_poly.type
_entity_poly.pdbx_seq_one_letter_code
_entity_poly.pdbx_strand_id
1 'polypeptide(L)'
;TFHDAIAFSPNLTAQGQFGGGGADGSIAIFESIETNFHASLGLDEIVNEQRPIVARHNISTADFIMFAAAVGVANCPGAPQLDVFLGRADATQPSPDGLVPEPFDSADKILARMADAGFDPIETVWLLSSHTIAAADLVDPTIPGTPFDSTPELFDTQFFIETQLVGTLFPGTAGNQGEVMSPLAGEMRLQSDFELARDSRTACEWQSFVNNQPKIIGRFHDAFHDLSLLGQNIDDLIDCSDV
;
A
#
# COMPACT_ATOMS: atom_id res chain seq x y z
N THR A 1 0.98 -5.11 4.02
CA THR A 1 2.34 -5.02 3.46
C THR A 1 2.85 -3.60 3.39
N PHE A 2 2.18 -2.70 2.66
CA PHE A 2 2.66 -1.31 2.52
C PHE A 2 2.92 -0.62 3.86
N HIS A 3 1.98 -0.68 4.81
CA HIS A 3 2.12 -0.02 6.11
C HIS A 3 3.23 -0.62 7.00
N ASP A 4 3.58 -1.89 6.81
CA ASP A 4 4.73 -2.51 7.47
C ASP A 4 6.03 -2.01 6.80
N ALA A 5 6.13 -2.24 5.49
CA ALA A 5 7.36 -2.02 4.74
C ALA A 5 7.75 -0.53 4.59
N ILE A 6 6.80 0.37 4.32
CA ILE A 6 7.09 1.78 4.06
C ILE A 6 7.53 2.54 5.32
N ALA A 7 7.33 1.94 6.49
CA ALA A 7 7.81 2.38 7.80
C ALA A 7 9.34 2.20 7.92
N PHE A 8 10.08 2.83 6.99
CA PHE A 8 11.53 2.73 6.82
C PHE A 8 12.10 4.06 6.34
N SER A 9 12.95 4.72 7.13
CA SER A 9 13.54 6.03 6.84
C SER A 9 15.06 6.04 7.03
N PRO A 10 15.82 5.92 5.92
CA PRO A 10 17.25 6.20 5.88
C PRO A 10 17.58 7.61 6.37
N ASN A 11 16.75 8.61 6.08
CA ASN A 11 16.99 9.99 6.54
C ASN A 11 16.94 10.13 8.06
N LEU A 12 15.96 9.52 8.74
CA LEU A 12 15.93 9.49 10.21
C LEU A 12 17.15 8.76 10.77
N THR A 13 17.52 7.63 10.15
CA THR A 13 18.71 6.85 10.52
C THR A 13 20.00 7.69 10.40
N ALA A 14 20.16 8.43 9.31
CA ALA A 14 21.29 9.34 9.11
C ALA A 14 21.34 10.49 10.13
N GLN A 15 20.21 10.85 10.73
CA GLN A 15 20.11 11.84 11.81
C GLN A 15 20.32 11.23 13.21
N GLY A 16 20.66 9.93 13.29
CA GLY A 16 20.89 9.24 14.56
C GLY A 16 19.61 8.85 15.29
N GLN A 17 18.47 8.83 14.60
CA GLN A 17 17.18 8.34 15.12
C GLN A 17 16.88 6.96 14.55
N PHE A 18 16.04 6.17 15.23
CA PHE A 18 15.53 4.95 14.64
C PHE A 18 14.54 5.31 13.53
N GLY A 19 14.76 4.82 12.30
CA GLY A 19 13.96 5.13 11.13
C GLY A 19 12.87 4.10 10.81
N GLY A 20 12.62 3.11 11.66
CA GLY A 20 11.81 1.95 11.33
C GLY A 20 12.60 0.87 10.56
N GLY A 21 12.18 -0.38 10.68
CA GLY A 21 12.89 -1.54 10.12
C GLY A 21 12.39 -2.01 8.75
N GLY A 22 11.36 -1.36 8.21
CA GLY A 22 10.77 -1.72 6.93
C GLY A 22 9.95 -3.01 7.01
N ALA A 23 10.17 -3.93 6.07
CA ALA A 23 9.45 -5.19 6.01
C ALA A 23 9.89 -6.12 7.14
N ASP A 24 9.49 -5.84 8.39
CA ASP A 24 9.98 -6.50 9.60
C ASP A 24 8.85 -6.98 10.53
N GLY A 25 7.59 -6.87 10.09
CA GLY A 25 6.43 -7.30 10.86
C GLY A 25 6.08 -6.41 12.05
N SER A 26 6.75 -5.27 12.20
CA SER A 26 6.59 -4.34 13.33
C SER A 26 5.13 -3.91 13.53
N ILE A 27 4.39 -3.67 12.45
CA ILE A 27 2.97 -3.28 12.55
C ILE A 27 2.09 -4.32 13.24
N ALA A 28 2.43 -5.60 13.12
CA ALA A 28 1.69 -6.70 13.74
C ALA A 28 2.25 -7.08 15.13
N ILE A 29 3.56 -6.99 15.31
CA ILE A 29 4.24 -7.29 16.59
C ILE A 29 3.95 -6.21 17.62
N PHE A 30 3.97 -4.94 17.20
CA PHE A 30 3.71 -3.76 18.01
C PHE A 30 2.35 -3.14 17.68
N GLU A 31 1.35 -3.97 17.40
CA GLU A 31 -0.01 -3.58 17.01
C GLU A 31 -0.60 -2.50 17.93
N SER A 32 -0.51 -2.66 19.25
CA SER A 32 -0.99 -1.68 20.23
C SER A 32 -0.38 -0.27 20.12
N ILE A 33 0.69 -0.09 19.35
CA ILE A 33 1.34 1.19 19.06
C ILE A 33 1.01 1.60 17.62
N GLU A 34 1.38 0.77 16.64
CA GLU A 34 1.43 1.19 15.24
C GLU A 34 0.05 1.27 14.57
N THR A 35 -0.91 0.43 14.96
CA THR A 35 -2.28 0.51 14.43
C THR A 35 -3.08 1.67 15.05
N ASN A 36 -2.53 2.34 16.07
CA ASN A 36 -3.08 3.57 16.64
C ASN A 36 -2.53 4.84 15.96
N PHE A 37 -1.57 4.73 15.05
CA PHE A 37 -1.18 5.85 14.19
C PHE A 37 -2.34 6.19 13.25
N HIS A 38 -2.58 7.48 13.01
CA HIS A 38 -3.72 7.93 12.20
C HIS A 38 -3.70 7.29 10.80
N ALA A 39 -2.52 7.22 10.19
CA ALA A 39 -2.30 6.62 8.89
C ALA A 39 -2.53 5.10 8.83
N SER A 40 -2.65 4.40 9.97
CA SER A 40 -2.77 2.93 10.04
C SER A 40 -4.06 2.46 10.72
N LEU A 41 -5.01 3.37 10.96
CA LEU A 41 -6.30 3.03 11.55
C LEU A 41 -7.04 1.96 10.71
N GLY A 42 -7.67 1.00 11.39
CA GLY A 42 -8.38 -0.12 10.77
C GLY A 42 -7.52 -1.36 10.51
N LEU A 43 -6.19 -1.25 10.55
CA LEU A 43 -5.31 -2.41 10.36
C LEU A 43 -5.22 -3.34 11.58
N ASP A 44 -5.71 -2.92 12.73
CA ASP A 44 -5.85 -3.78 13.90
C ASP A 44 -6.73 -4.99 13.59
N GLU A 45 -7.81 -4.84 12.83
CA GLU A 45 -8.68 -5.96 12.44
C GLU A 45 -7.90 -7.06 11.72
N ILE A 46 -7.24 -6.73 10.60
CA ILE A 46 -6.51 -7.73 9.80
C ILE A 46 -5.30 -8.30 10.56
N VAL A 47 -4.61 -7.49 11.38
CA VAL A 47 -3.53 -8.00 12.23
C VAL A 47 -4.07 -9.02 13.24
N ASN A 48 -5.23 -8.74 13.85
CA ASN A 48 -5.88 -9.63 14.81
C ASN A 48 -6.36 -10.93 14.13
N GLU A 49 -6.88 -10.87 12.90
CA GLU A 49 -7.28 -12.04 12.11
C GLU A 49 -6.09 -12.93 11.69
N GLN A 50 -4.97 -12.31 11.33
CA GLN A 50 -3.75 -13.01 10.90
C GLN A 50 -3.00 -13.66 12.07
N ARG A 51 -3.02 -13.06 13.26
CA ARG A 51 -2.28 -13.53 14.45
C ARG A 51 -2.45 -15.02 14.78
N PRO A 52 -3.66 -15.61 14.82
CA PRO A 52 -3.81 -17.05 15.09
C PRO A 52 -3.28 -17.94 13.95
N ILE A 53 -3.14 -17.42 12.73
CA ILE A 53 -2.49 -18.16 11.63
C ILE A 53 -0.99 -18.16 11.86
N VAL A 54 -0.38 -17.00 12.09
CA VAL A 54 1.05 -16.87 12.43
C VAL A 54 1.43 -17.79 13.59
N ALA A 55 0.67 -17.76 14.69
CA ALA A 55 0.95 -18.57 15.89
C ALA A 55 0.85 -20.10 15.66
N ARG A 56 0.19 -20.55 14.59
CA ARG A 56 0.07 -21.98 14.24
C ARG A 56 1.19 -22.48 13.34
N HIS A 57 1.97 -21.59 12.75
CA HIS A 57 3.03 -21.92 11.79
C HIS A 57 4.40 -21.47 12.32
N ASN A 58 5.46 -22.18 11.91
CA ASN A 58 6.83 -21.79 12.25
C ASN A 58 7.35 -20.80 11.20
N ILE A 59 6.76 -19.60 11.19
CA ILE A 59 7.07 -18.49 10.29
C ILE A 59 7.19 -17.21 11.11
N SER A 60 8.09 -16.30 10.73
CA SER A 60 8.14 -14.99 11.37
C SER A 60 6.89 -14.18 11.01
N THR A 61 6.53 -13.23 11.87
CA THR A 61 5.43 -12.31 11.59
C THR A 61 5.74 -11.49 10.33
N ALA A 62 6.99 -11.04 10.20
CA ALA A 62 7.50 -10.31 9.04
C ALA A 62 7.29 -11.07 7.72
N ASP A 63 7.70 -12.34 7.68
CA ASP A 63 7.53 -13.20 6.51
C ASP A 63 6.06 -13.47 6.20
N PHE A 64 5.25 -13.69 7.24
CA PHE A 64 3.83 -13.98 7.06
C PHE A 64 3.08 -12.82 6.38
N ILE A 65 3.38 -11.57 6.73
CA ILE A 65 2.73 -10.40 6.11
C ILE A 65 2.99 -10.37 4.59
N MET A 66 4.22 -10.64 4.17
CA MET A 66 4.58 -10.65 2.74
C MET A 66 3.96 -11.84 2.02
N PHE A 67 4.00 -13.03 2.63
CA PHE A 67 3.37 -14.23 2.11
C PHE A 67 1.85 -14.07 1.94
N ALA A 68 1.17 -13.56 2.97
CA ALA A 68 -0.27 -13.35 2.96
C ALA A 68 -0.71 -12.39 1.85
N ALA A 69 0.07 -11.34 1.57
CA ALA A 69 -0.21 -10.44 0.47
C ALA A 69 0.00 -11.06 -0.90
N ALA A 70 1.09 -11.81 -1.12
CA ALA A 70 1.31 -12.52 -2.38
C ALA A 70 0.15 -13.49 -2.69
N VAL A 71 -0.27 -14.27 -1.68
CA VAL A 71 -1.42 -15.17 -1.80
C VAL A 71 -2.73 -14.41 -2.01
N GLY A 72 -2.93 -13.29 -1.30
CA GLY A 72 -4.11 -12.43 -1.45
C GLY A 72 -4.24 -11.89 -2.87
N VAL A 73 -3.17 -11.31 -3.40
CA VAL A 73 -3.10 -10.77 -4.76
C VAL A 73 -3.29 -11.88 -5.81
N ALA A 74 -2.72 -13.07 -5.60
CA ALA A 74 -2.90 -14.22 -6.51
C ALA A 74 -4.37 -14.68 -6.64
N ASN A 75 -5.24 -14.34 -5.69
CA ASN A 75 -6.68 -14.64 -5.79
C ASN A 75 -7.45 -13.61 -6.63
N CYS A 76 -6.86 -12.48 -7.00
CA CYS A 76 -7.49 -11.44 -7.80
C CYS A 76 -7.24 -11.71 -9.30
N PRO A 77 -8.29 -11.97 -10.12
CA PRO A 77 -8.11 -12.18 -11.54
C PRO A 77 -7.41 -11.00 -12.22
N GLY A 78 -6.39 -11.28 -13.02
CA GLY A 78 -5.61 -10.26 -13.72
C GLY A 78 -4.33 -9.83 -12.99
N ALA A 79 -4.12 -10.29 -11.75
CA ALA A 79 -2.95 -9.92 -10.95
C ALA A 79 -1.66 -10.61 -11.43
N PRO A 80 -0.48 -10.01 -11.17
CA PRO A 80 0.78 -10.72 -11.30
C PRO A 80 0.92 -11.83 -10.25
N GLN A 81 1.73 -12.85 -10.59
CA GLN A 81 2.38 -13.66 -9.57
C GLN A 81 3.41 -12.78 -8.88
N LEU A 82 3.28 -12.56 -7.56
CA LEU A 82 4.26 -11.78 -6.80
C LEU A 82 5.36 -12.69 -6.26
N ASP A 83 6.55 -12.13 -6.12
CA ASP A 83 7.66 -12.82 -5.48
C ASP A 83 7.42 -13.00 -3.97
N VAL A 84 7.88 -14.14 -3.45
CA VAL A 84 7.85 -14.47 -2.02
C VAL A 84 9.25 -14.86 -1.60
N PHE A 85 9.95 -13.93 -0.97
CA PHE A 85 11.20 -14.22 -0.27
C PHE A 85 10.89 -14.45 1.20
N LEU A 86 11.50 -15.46 1.85
CA LEU A 86 11.35 -15.73 3.28
C LEU A 86 12.72 -15.70 3.98
N GLY A 87 12.72 -15.36 5.27
CA GLY A 87 13.94 -15.24 6.09
C GLY A 87 14.01 -13.98 6.95
N ARG A 88 12.96 -13.15 6.96
CA ARG A 88 12.94 -11.89 7.72
C ARG A 88 12.98 -12.16 9.23
N ALA A 89 13.81 -11.39 9.92
CA ALA A 89 13.79 -11.34 11.38
C ALA A 89 12.63 -10.45 11.84
N ASP A 90 11.90 -10.90 12.86
CA ASP A 90 10.84 -10.11 13.49
C ASP A 90 11.41 -8.85 14.15
N ALA A 91 10.67 -7.75 14.02
CA ALA A 91 11.02 -6.45 14.58
C ALA A 91 11.29 -6.50 16.10
N THR A 92 12.22 -5.66 16.54
CA THR A 92 12.58 -5.53 17.97
C THR A 92 12.10 -4.22 18.59
N GLN A 93 11.64 -3.28 17.77
CA GLN A 93 11.13 -1.96 18.17
C GLN A 93 10.00 -1.55 17.20
N PRO A 94 9.00 -0.77 17.66
CA PRO A 94 7.96 -0.23 16.79
C PRO A 94 8.51 0.81 15.82
N SER A 95 7.90 0.92 14.64
CA SER A 95 8.17 2.02 13.71
C SER A 95 7.84 3.38 14.33
N PRO A 96 8.59 4.45 13.98
CA PRO A 96 8.13 5.82 14.19
C PRO A 96 6.80 6.12 13.45
N ASP A 97 5.99 6.99 14.04
CA ASP A 97 4.82 7.57 13.38
C ASP A 97 5.22 8.57 12.28
N GLY A 98 4.29 8.90 11.38
CA GLY A 98 4.48 9.86 10.29
C GLY A 98 5.27 9.32 9.09
N LEU A 99 5.52 8.00 9.08
CA LEU A 99 6.22 7.32 7.99
C LEU A 99 5.27 6.74 6.92
N VAL A 100 3.99 6.55 7.22
CA VAL A 100 2.98 6.12 6.24
C VAL A 100 2.30 7.36 5.64
N PRO A 101 2.26 7.51 4.29
CA PRO A 101 1.52 8.60 3.65
C PRO A 101 0.04 8.62 3.99
N GLU A 102 -0.54 9.82 4.11
CA GLU A 102 -1.97 10.00 4.39
C GLU A 102 -2.74 10.46 3.14
N PRO A 103 -4.05 10.16 3.02
CA PRO A 103 -4.81 10.49 1.81
C PRO A 103 -4.97 12.00 1.57
N PHE A 104 -4.70 12.84 2.57
CA PHE A 104 -4.71 14.30 2.47
C PHE A 104 -3.31 14.91 2.36
N ASP A 105 -2.26 14.10 2.31
CA ASP A 105 -0.92 14.59 2.04
C ASP A 105 -0.81 15.08 0.61
N SER A 106 -0.09 16.20 0.42
CA SER A 106 0.15 16.72 -0.92
C SER A 106 1.03 15.77 -1.73
N ALA A 107 0.90 15.81 -3.05
CA ALA A 107 1.81 15.09 -3.96
C ALA A 107 3.30 15.32 -3.62
N ASP A 108 3.70 16.53 -3.23
CA ASP A 108 5.08 16.82 -2.79
C ASP A 108 5.49 16.02 -1.55
N LYS A 109 4.62 15.95 -0.53
CA LYS A 109 4.90 15.24 0.71
C LYS A 109 4.97 13.73 0.47
N ILE A 110 4.03 13.18 -0.31
CA ILE A 110 4.00 11.76 -0.66
C ILE A 110 5.27 11.40 -1.43
N LEU A 111 5.59 12.12 -2.51
CA LEU A 111 6.75 11.80 -3.33
C LEU A 111 8.07 11.96 -2.57
N ALA A 112 8.16 12.92 -1.64
CA ALA A 112 9.33 13.03 -0.76
C ALA A 112 9.44 11.86 0.23
N ARG A 113 8.30 11.40 0.78
CA ARG A 113 8.26 10.25 1.69
C ARG A 113 8.66 8.96 0.98
N MET A 114 8.12 8.73 -0.22
CA MET A 114 8.45 7.59 -1.06
C MET A 114 9.92 7.59 -1.48
N ALA A 115 10.46 8.77 -1.84
CA ALA A 115 11.88 8.91 -2.19
C ALA A 115 12.82 8.61 -1.02
N ASP A 116 12.45 8.97 0.22
CA ASP A 116 13.21 8.57 1.41
C ASP A 116 13.23 7.05 1.58
N ALA A 117 12.11 6.37 1.33
CA ALA A 117 12.04 4.91 1.36
C ALA A 117 12.71 4.23 0.16
N GLY A 118 13.11 4.97 -0.88
CA GLY A 118 13.83 4.46 -2.05
C GLY A 118 13.04 4.39 -3.35
N PHE A 119 11.79 4.88 -3.39
CA PHE A 119 10.95 4.86 -4.59
C PHE A 119 10.92 6.21 -5.28
N ASP A 120 11.10 6.21 -6.59
CA ASP A 120 10.91 7.41 -7.40
C ASP A 120 9.40 7.70 -7.65
N PRO A 121 9.06 8.84 -8.28
CA PRO A 121 7.66 9.15 -8.58
C PRO A 121 6.95 8.14 -9.50
N ILE A 122 7.69 7.48 -10.38
CA ILE A 122 7.14 6.48 -11.32
C ILE A 122 6.81 5.20 -10.56
N GLU A 123 7.72 4.70 -9.72
CA GLU A 123 7.52 3.54 -8.86
C GLU A 123 6.42 3.77 -7.82
N THR A 124 6.26 5.01 -7.34
CA THR A 124 5.13 5.39 -6.49
C THR A 124 3.79 5.14 -7.19
N VAL A 125 3.66 5.49 -8.48
CA VAL A 125 2.45 5.19 -9.26
C VAL A 125 2.27 3.68 -9.46
N TRP A 126 3.37 2.93 -9.62
CA TRP A 126 3.31 1.48 -9.77
C TRP A 126 2.72 0.81 -8.54
N LEU A 127 3.13 1.23 -7.33
CA LEU A 127 2.58 0.73 -6.06
C LEU A 127 1.08 1.06 -5.89
N LEU A 128 0.63 2.21 -6.38
CA LEU A 128 -0.80 2.57 -6.35
C LEU A 128 -1.68 1.70 -7.23
N SER A 129 -1.11 0.80 -8.05
CA SER A 129 -1.89 -0.26 -8.71
C SER A 129 -2.60 -1.15 -7.69
N SER A 130 -2.13 -1.23 -6.44
CA SER A 130 -2.86 -1.93 -5.38
C SER A 130 -4.29 -1.40 -5.15
N HIS A 131 -4.56 -0.14 -5.49
CA HIS A 131 -5.90 0.45 -5.34
C HIS A 131 -6.94 -0.10 -6.31
N THR A 132 -6.57 -0.87 -7.34
CA THR A 132 -7.56 -1.56 -8.21
C THR A 132 -8.25 -2.75 -7.51
N ILE A 133 -7.69 -3.23 -6.40
CA ILE A 133 -8.27 -4.31 -5.59
C ILE A 133 -8.45 -3.88 -4.13
N ALA A 134 -9.02 -2.69 -3.94
CA ALA A 134 -9.10 -2.06 -2.63
C ALA A 134 -10.40 -1.28 -2.40
N ALA A 135 -10.67 -1.03 -1.12
CA ALA A 135 -11.77 -0.22 -0.62
C ALA A 135 -11.35 0.54 0.65
N ALA A 136 -12.15 1.53 1.04
CA ALA A 136 -11.95 2.31 2.25
C ALA A 136 -13.08 2.10 3.26
N ASP A 137 -12.68 1.92 4.53
CA ASP A 137 -13.61 1.75 5.66
C ASP A 137 -13.75 3.00 6.52
N LEU A 138 -12.66 3.77 6.69
CA LEU A 138 -12.57 4.81 7.72
C LEU A 138 -12.51 6.24 7.19
N VAL A 139 -12.36 6.45 5.88
CA VAL A 139 -12.41 7.79 5.28
C VAL A 139 -13.81 8.38 5.38
N ASP A 140 -14.83 7.61 4.97
CA ASP A 140 -16.24 7.87 5.32
C ASP A 140 -16.80 6.69 6.13
N PRO A 141 -16.82 6.79 7.47
CA PRO A 141 -17.31 5.72 8.33
C PRO A 141 -18.81 5.39 8.17
N THR A 142 -19.58 6.16 7.39
CA THR A 142 -21.00 5.87 7.14
C THR A 142 -21.22 4.84 6.02
N ILE A 143 -20.18 4.57 5.21
CA ILE A 143 -20.19 3.66 4.07
C ILE A 143 -18.89 2.84 4.01
N PRO A 144 -18.59 2.01 5.02
CA PRO A 144 -17.40 1.17 4.99
C PRO A 144 -17.44 0.19 3.81
N GLY A 145 -16.27 -0.17 3.27
CA GLY A 145 -16.10 -1.02 2.10
C GLY A 145 -16.36 -0.32 0.78
N THR A 146 -16.24 1.02 0.71
CA THR A 146 -16.43 1.74 -0.56
C THR A 146 -15.18 1.63 -1.44
N PRO A 147 -15.26 1.05 -2.65
CA PRO A 147 -14.10 0.78 -3.50
C PRO A 147 -13.54 2.03 -4.16
N PHE A 148 -12.28 1.95 -4.61
CA PHE A 148 -11.60 3.02 -5.35
C PHE A 148 -11.80 2.95 -6.88
N ASP A 149 -12.33 1.83 -7.37
CA ASP A 149 -12.79 1.68 -8.74
C ASP A 149 -14.07 0.82 -8.82
N SER A 150 -14.61 0.65 -10.02
CA SER A 150 -15.83 -0.12 -10.25
C SER A 150 -15.66 -1.64 -10.23
N THR A 151 -14.43 -2.14 -10.07
CA THR A 151 -14.05 -3.56 -10.19
C THR A 151 -13.08 -4.02 -9.08
N PRO A 152 -13.39 -3.83 -7.78
CA PRO A 152 -12.44 -4.03 -6.67
C PRO A 152 -12.00 -5.48 -6.42
N GLU A 153 -12.53 -6.44 -7.20
CA GLU A 153 -12.13 -7.85 -7.16
C GLU A 153 -11.18 -8.22 -8.32
N LEU A 154 -10.99 -7.34 -9.30
CA LEU A 154 -10.20 -7.55 -10.50
C LEU A 154 -8.95 -6.69 -10.45
N PHE A 155 -7.79 -7.28 -10.73
CA PHE A 155 -6.58 -6.51 -10.89
C PHE A 155 -6.49 -6.00 -12.33
N ASP A 156 -7.06 -4.82 -12.59
CA ASP A 156 -7.14 -4.23 -13.92
C ASP A 156 -6.73 -2.74 -13.93
N THR A 157 -7.14 -2.00 -14.97
CA THR A 157 -6.72 -0.61 -15.16
C THR A 157 -7.83 0.40 -14.84
N GLN A 158 -8.96 -0.04 -14.26
CA GLN A 158 -10.13 0.81 -14.00
C GLN A 158 -9.81 1.92 -13.01
N PHE A 159 -9.11 1.63 -11.91
CA PHE A 159 -8.59 2.65 -11.00
C PHE A 159 -7.88 3.80 -11.73
N PHE A 160 -6.97 3.50 -12.67
CA PHE A 160 -6.25 4.52 -13.43
C PHE A 160 -7.13 5.30 -14.42
N ILE A 161 -8.21 4.70 -14.92
CA ILE A 161 -9.19 5.33 -15.82
C ILE A 161 -10.14 6.23 -15.02
N GLU A 162 -10.73 5.70 -13.95
CA GLU A 162 -11.83 6.31 -13.22
C GLU A 162 -11.34 7.51 -12.40
N THR A 163 -10.15 7.44 -11.81
CA THR A 163 -9.49 8.58 -11.14
C THR A 163 -9.24 9.79 -12.05
N GLN A 164 -9.16 9.59 -13.37
CA GLN A 164 -9.03 10.68 -14.36
C GLN A 164 -10.35 11.38 -14.67
N LEU A 165 -11.49 10.74 -14.41
CA LEU A 165 -12.81 11.33 -14.66
C LEU A 165 -13.08 12.53 -13.75
N VAL A 166 -13.95 13.44 -14.22
CA VAL A 166 -14.40 14.58 -13.42
C VAL A 166 -15.23 14.07 -12.24
N GLY A 167 -14.85 14.47 -11.02
CA GLY A 167 -15.64 14.17 -9.82
C GLY A 167 -16.96 14.93 -9.82
N THR A 168 -18.06 14.25 -9.54
CA THR A 168 -19.42 14.84 -9.61
C THR A 168 -20.24 14.66 -8.33
N LEU A 169 -19.83 13.78 -7.43
CA LEU A 169 -20.54 13.48 -6.18
C LEU A 169 -19.57 12.97 -5.09
N PHE A 170 -20.03 12.93 -3.84
CA PHE A 170 -19.46 12.07 -2.80
C PHE A 170 -20.37 10.85 -2.66
N PRO A 171 -19.85 9.61 -2.59
CA PRO A 171 -20.66 8.40 -2.51
C PRO A 171 -21.49 8.32 -1.21
N GLY A 172 -21.01 8.96 -0.13
CA GLY A 172 -21.68 9.05 1.16
C GLY A 172 -21.87 10.50 1.60
N THR A 173 -21.15 10.89 2.64
CA THR A 173 -21.14 12.24 3.22
C THR A 173 -20.03 13.10 2.60
N ALA A 174 -20.15 14.42 2.73
CA ALA A 174 -19.13 15.36 2.26
C ALA A 174 -18.36 15.95 3.44
N GLY A 175 -17.12 16.39 3.18
CA GLY A 175 -16.28 17.04 4.20
C GLY A 175 -15.41 16.08 5.01
N ASN A 176 -15.27 14.83 4.56
CA ASN A 176 -14.30 13.89 5.10
C ASN A 176 -12.87 14.28 4.69
N GLN A 177 -11.93 14.20 5.62
CA GLN A 177 -10.55 14.59 5.37
C GLN A 177 -9.88 13.58 4.42
N GLY A 178 -9.25 14.07 3.36
CA GLY A 178 -8.60 13.20 2.36
C GLY A 178 -9.56 12.59 1.34
N GLU A 179 -10.83 12.97 1.33
CA GLU A 179 -11.80 12.57 0.30
C GLU A 179 -12.09 13.73 -0.66
N VAL A 180 -12.19 13.43 -1.96
CA VAL A 180 -12.68 14.35 -2.98
C VAL A 180 -13.83 13.71 -3.76
N MET A 181 -14.57 14.51 -4.52
CA MET A 181 -15.67 13.99 -5.33
C MET A 181 -15.18 12.89 -6.29
N SER A 182 -15.88 11.76 -6.27
CA SER A 182 -15.72 10.65 -7.19
C SER A 182 -16.60 10.82 -8.43
N PRO A 183 -16.34 10.08 -9.52
CA PRO A 183 -17.08 10.18 -10.77
C PRO A 183 -18.33 9.28 -10.81
N LEU A 184 -18.37 8.22 -9.99
CA LEU A 184 -19.41 7.18 -10.00
C LEU A 184 -20.07 7.04 -8.63
N ALA A 185 -21.37 6.72 -8.63
CA ALA A 185 -22.08 6.41 -7.41
C ALA A 185 -21.57 5.08 -6.82
N GLY A 186 -21.20 5.10 -5.54
CA GLY A 186 -20.63 3.93 -4.86
C GLY A 186 -19.12 3.76 -5.05
N GLU A 187 -18.43 4.71 -5.69
CA GLU A 187 -16.96 4.77 -5.76
C GLU A 187 -16.47 5.92 -4.86
N MET A 188 -15.38 5.72 -4.12
CA MET A 188 -14.69 6.76 -3.35
C MET A 188 -13.42 7.20 -4.06
N ARG A 189 -13.06 8.47 -3.93
CA ARG A 189 -11.79 8.98 -4.45
C ARG A 189 -10.99 9.69 -3.36
N LEU A 190 -9.79 9.18 -3.10
CA LEU A 190 -8.84 9.82 -2.21
C LEU A 190 -8.25 11.08 -2.85
N GLN A 191 -7.97 12.11 -2.04
CA GLN A 191 -7.35 13.35 -2.50
C GLN A 191 -5.95 13.09 -3.07
N SER A 192 -5.14 12.25 -2.41
CA SER A 192 -3.81 11.84 -2.86
C SER A 192 -3.83 11.23 -4.27
N ASP A 193 -4.74 10.29 -4.54
CA ASP A 193 -4.89 9.65 -5.85
C ASP A 193 -5.32 10.66 -6.90
N PHE A 194 -6.26 11.54 -6.55
CA PHE A 194 -6.69 12.63 -7.43
C PHE A 194 -5.54 13.56 -7.83
N GLU A 195 -4.69 13.92 -6.87
CA GLU A 195 -3.53 14.80 -7.08
C GLU A 195 -2.43 14.10 -7.89
N LEU A 196 -2.03 12.89 -7.53
CA LEU A 196 -0.99 12.13 -8.23
C LEU A 196 -1.40 11.76 -9.66
N ALA A 197 -2.69 11.55 -9.91
CA ALA A 197 -3.22 11.36 -11.26
C ALA A 197 -3.03 12.59 -12.17
N ARG A 198 -2.82 13.79 -11.60
CA ARG A 198 -2.79 15.07 -12.31
C ARG A 198 -1.47 15.83 -12.15
N ASP A 199 -0.60 15.40 -11.24
CA ASP A 199 0.70 16.01 -11.04
C ASP A 199 1.64 15.77 -12.24
N SER A 200 2.36 16.81 -12.68
CA SER A 200 3.25 16.73 -13.85
C SER A 200 4.34 15.66 -13.77
N ARG A 201 4.72 15.22 -12.56
CA ARG A 201 5.75 14.20 -12.32
C ARG A 201 5.22 12.77 -12.50
N THR A 202 3.92 12.56 -12.32
CA THR A 202 3.31 11.23 -12.23
C THR A 202 2.19 11.01 -13.25
N ALA A 203 1.51 12.06 -13.72
CA ALA A 203 0.32 11.97 -14.57
C ALA A 203 0.57 11.20 -15.88
N CYS A 204 1.75 11.35 -16.49
CA CYS A 204 2.08 10.61 -17.70
C CYS A 204 2.18 9.10 -17.43
N GLU A 205 2.79 8.72 -16.31
CA GLU A 205 2.87 7.31 -15.91
C GLU A 205 1.51 6.78 -15.49
N TRP A 206 0.72 7.57 -14.75
CA TRP A 206 -0.66 7.24 -14.41
C TRP A 206 -1.48 6.88 -15.64
N GLN A 207 -1.46 7.74 -16.66
CA GLN A 207 -2.20 7.52 -17.90
C GLN A 207 -1.64 6.33 -18.71
N SER A 208 -0.36 5.99 -18.53
CA SER A 208 0.28 4.91 -19.31
C SER A 208 -0.23 3.50 -18.99
N PHE A 209 -0.91 3.33 -17.85
CA PHE A 209 -1.56 2.08 -17.47
C PHE A 209 -2.91 1.87 -18.17
N VAL A 210 -3.59 2.95 -18.59
CA VAL A 210 -4.90 2.86 -19.25
C VAL A 210 -4.82 1.93 -20.46
N ASN A 211 -5.64 0.87 -20.45
CA ASN A 211 -5.71 -0.14 -21.51
C ASN A 211 -4.35 -0.87 -21.75
N ASN A 212 -3.54 -1.04 -20.71
CA ASN A 212 -2.21 -1.65 -20.78
C ASN A 212 -1.99 -2.71 -19.69
N GLN A 213 -2.78 -3.79 -19.74
CA GLN A 213 -2.70 -4.88 -18.77
C GLN A 213 -1.30 -5.48 -18.58
N PRO A 214 -0.50 -5.73 -19.64
CA PRO A 214 0.86 -6.26 -19.45
C PRO A 214 1.75 -5.32 -18.65
N LYS A 215 1.56 -4.00 -18.78
CA LYS A 215 2.34 -3.01 -18.03
C LYS A 215 1.94 -2.98 -16.56
N ILE A 216 0.65 -2.92 -16.22
CA ILE A 216 0.23 -2.87 -14.80
C ILE A 216 0.67 -4.12 -14.05
N ILE A 217 0.52 -5.31 -14.66
CA ILE A 217 1.00 -6.57 -14.09
C ILE A 217 2.52 -6.52 -13.83
N GLY A 218 3.31 -6.20 -14.85
CA GLY A 218 4.77 -6.19 -14.73
C GLY A 218 5.29 -5.13 -13.77
N ARG A 219 4.71 -3.93 -13.78
CA ARG A 219 5.18 -2.82 -12.94
C ARG A 219 4.75 -2.94 -11.48
N PHE A 220 3.57 -3.46 -11.22
CA PHE A 220 3.17 -3.77 -9.85
C PHE A 220 4.02 -4.90 -9.27
N HIS A 221 4.34 -5.93 -10.06
CA HIS A 221 5.30 -6.96 -9.67
C HIS A 221 6.65 -6.36 -9.26
N ASP A 222 7.26 -5.55 -10.15
CA ASP A 222 8.57 -4.92 -9.89
C ASP A 222 8.53 -4.06 -8.62
N ALA A 223 7.51 -3.21 -8.47
CA ALA A 223 7.43 -2.32 -7.31
C ALA A 223 7.12 -3.06 -6.00
N PHE A 224 6.29 -4.12 -6.04
CA PHE A 224 6.03 -4.96 -4.88
C PHE A 224 7.28 -5.73 -4.45
N HIS A 225 8.09 -6.22 -5.39
CA HIS A 225 9.37 -6.85 -5.11
C HIS A 225 10.24 -5.91 -4.25
N ASP A 226 10.45 -4.67 -4.71
CA ASP A 226 11.26 -3.68 -3.99
C ASP A 226 10.66 -3.31 -2.63
N LEU A 227 9.33 -3.11 -2.55
CA LEU A 227 8.62 -2.88 -1.29
C LEU A 227 8.83 -4.01 -0.29
N SER A 228 8.77 -5.26 -0.74
CA SER A 228 8.93 -6.44 0.13
C SER A 228 10.34 -6.59 0.71
N LEU A 229 11.33 -5.89 0.13
CA LEU A 229 12.74 -5.94 0.51
C LEU A 229 13.20 -4.73 1.33
N LEU A 230 12.32 -3.76 1.62
CA LEU A 230 12.70 -2.62 2.45
C LEU A 230 13.23 -3.06 3.82
N GLY A 231 14.42 -2.57 4.17
CA GLY A 231 15.12 -2.95 5.40
C GLY A 231 15.75 -4.35 5.39
N GLN A 232 15.64 -5.09 4.29
CA GLN A 232 16.16 -6.45 4.15
C GLN A 232 17.35 -6.51 3.18
N ASN A 233 18.16 -7.55 3.32
CA ASN A 233 19.17 -7.93 2.34
C ASN A 233 18.70 -9.21 1.65
N ILE A 234 18.43 -9.14 0.34
CA ILE A 234 17.90 -10.28 -0.43
C ILE A 234 18.83 -11.50 -0.39
N ASP A 235 20.15 -11.31 -0.27
CA ASP A 235 21.13 -12.41 -0.19
C ASP A 235 21.00 -13.24 1.10
N ASP A 236 20.34 -12.68 2.12
CA ASP A 236 20.04 -13.36 3.38
C ASP A 236 18.65 -14.02 3.38
N LEU A 237 17.88 -13.86 2.30
CA LEU A 237 16.55 -14.43 2.12
C LEU A 237 16.56 -15.64 1.17
N ILE A 238 15.47 -16.40 1.21
CA ILE A 238 15.24 -17.58 0.38
C ILE A 238 14.08 -17.28 -0.55
N ASP A 239 14.28 -17.46 -1.85
CA ASP A 239 13.22 -17.40 -2.85
C ASP A 239 12.27 -18.60 -2.71
N CYS A 240 11.02 -18.31 -2.37
CA CYS A 240 9.90 -19.23 -2.21
C CYS A 240 8.74 -18.86 -3.15
N SER A 241 9.02 -18.18 -4.26
CA SER A 241 8.00 -17.66 -5.18
C SER A 241 7.27 -18.75 -5.98
N ASP A 242 7.71 -20.00 -5.88
CA ASP A 242 7.07 -21.18 -6.50
C ASP A 242 5.96 -21.82 -5.66
N VAL A 243 5.74 -21.34 -4.44
CA VAL A 243 4.67 -21.73 -3.50
C VAL A 243 3.35 -21.06 -3.86
#